data_AF-A0A432RJS6-F1
#
_entry.id   AF-A0A432RJS6-F1
#
_cell.length_a   1.000
_cell.length_b   1.000
_cell.length_c   1.000
_cell.angle_alpha   90.00
_cell.angle_beta   90.00
_cell.angle_gamma   90.00
#
_symmetry.space_group_name_H-M   'P 1'
#
loop_
_entity.id
_entity.type
_entity.pdbx_description
1 polymer ?
#
loop_
_entity_poly.entity_id
_entity_poly.type
_entity_poly.pdbx_seq_one_letter_code
_entity_poly.pdbx_strand_id
1 'polypeptide(L)'
;GVSKVLEILEGIQREFNGSQMGGKKVSFADLIVLGGCAAVEEAAKNAGHDVQVPFSPGRTDASQEQTDVDSFAVLEPTADGFRNYLQKDHELSSEHLLVDKAFMLTLSAPEMTALLGGMRVLNANAGQSEFGVFTDRPETLTNDFFVNLLDMATEWKATSDTEEVFEGRDRGTGELKWNGSRIDLVFGSNSELRAIAEVYGSDDAEQKFVRDFVAAWDKVMNLDRFDLS
;
A
#
# COMPACT_ATOMS: atom_id res chain seq x y z
N GLY A 1 -16.02 -1.36 4.11
CA GLY A 1 -16.21 -0.23 3.18
C GLY A 1 -15.91 1.07 3.90
N VAL A 2 -15.66 2.16 3.15
CA VAL A 2 -15.11 3.42 3.67
C VAL A 2 -16.02 4.08 4.72
N SER A 3 -17.35 4.09 4.55
CA SER A 3 -18.28 4.77 5.46
C SER A 3 -18.14 4.36 6.92
N LYS A 4 -17.98 3.06 7.20
CA LYS A 4 -17.78 2.56 8.58
C LYS A 4 -16.52 3.11 9.22
N VAL A 5 -15.44 3.27 8.44
CA VAL A 5 -14.17 3.83 8.94
C VAL A 5 -14.35 5.31 9.23
N LEU A 6 -15.00 6.05 8.34
CA LEU A 6 -15.26 7.49 8.53
C LEU A 6 -16.10 7.73 9.80
N GLU A 7 -17.18 6.98 10.00
CA GLU A 7 -18.03 7.12 11.20
C GLU A 7 -17.26 6.92 12.51
N ILE A 8 -16.32 5.95 12.54
CA ILE A 8 -15.47 5.70 13.70
C ILE A 8 -14.52 6.87 13.93
N LEU A 9 -13.81 7.32 12.88
CA LEU A 9 -12.88 8.44 12.99
C LEU A 9 -13.60 9.75 13.36
N GLU A 10 -14.81 10.00 12.85
CA GLU A 10 -15.65 11.15 13.21
C GLU A 10 -16.09 11.09 14.68
N GLY A 11 -16.38 9.88 15.19
CA GLY A 11 -16.62 9.65 16.62
C GLY A 11 -15.42 10.07 17.46
N ILE A 12 -14.23 9.57 17.12
CA ILE A 12 -12.97 9.90 17.80
C ILE A 12 -12.68 11.40 17.73
N GLN A 13 -12.84 12.02 16.56
CA GLN A 13 -12.61 13.45 16.37
C GLN A 13 -13.52 14.29 17.28
N ARG A 14 -14.82 13.96 17.34
CA ARG A 14 -15.79 14.67 18.19
C ARG A 14 -15.45 14.54 19.67
N GLU A 15 -15.11 13.34 20.12
CA GLU A 15 -14.73 13.10 21.52
C GLU A 15 -13.44 13.84 21.90
N PHE A 16 -12.41 13.75 21.05
CA PHE A 16 -11.16 14.47 21.27
C PHE A 16 -11.39 15.98 21.31
N ASN A 17 -12.04 16.55 20.30
CA ASN A 17 -12.29 17.99 20.22
C ASN A 17 -13.19 18.51 21.35
N GLY A 18 -14.15 17.70 21.82
CA GLY A 18 -15.03 18.05 22.94
C GLY A 18 -14.36 18.00 24.32
N SER A 19 -13.30 17.20 24.46
CA SER A 19 -12.55 17.06 25.73
C SER A 19 -11.39 18.07 25.88
N GLN A 20 -11.00 18.77 24.81
CA GLN A 20 -9.91 19.75 24.89
C GLN A 20 -10.33 21.06 25.56
N MET A 21 -9.43 21.62 26.38
CA MET A 21 -9.51 23.00 26.87
C MET A 21 -8.57 23.91 26.06
N GLY A 22 -8.90 25.19 25.92
CA GLY A 22 -8.02 26.18 25.28
C GLY A 22 -8.01 26.19 23.75
N GLY A 23 -9.05 25.65 23.11
CA GLY A 23 -9.27 25.78 21.66
C GLY A 23 -8.49 24.81 20.77
N LYS A 24 -7.66 23.93 21.34
CA LYS A 24 -7.01 22.84 20.61
C LYS A 24 -8.05 21.93 19.96
N LYS A 25 -7.85 21.63 18.68
CA LYS A 25 -8.67 20.69 17.91
C LYS A 25 -7.80 19.91 16.94
N VAL A 26 -8.32 18.79 16.46
CA VAL A 26 -7.77 18.01 15.33
C VAL A 26 -8.76 18.05 14.17
N SER A 27 -8.27 18.22 12.95
CA SER A 27 -9.06 18.08 11.73
C SER A 27 -9.30 16.60 11.43
N PHE A 28 -10.32 16.34 10.62
CA PHE A 28 -10.64 14.99 10.20
C PHE A 28 -9.57 14.49 9.21
N ALA A 29 -9.09 15.37 8.33
CA ALA A 29 -7.98 15.09 7.42
C ALA A 29 -6.70 14.65 8.16
N ASP A 30 -6.31 15.33 9.23
CA ASP A 30 -5.17 14.91 10.05
C ASP A 30 -5.44 13.56 10.74
N LEU A 31 -6.67 13.30 11.18
CA LEU A 31 -7.01 12.07 11.88
C LEU A 31 -6.97 10.84 10.96
N ILE A 32 -7.33 10.99 9.68
CA ILE A 32 -7.18 9.91 8.68
C ILE A 32 -5.70 9.53 8.53
N VAL A 33 -4.83 10.53 8.35
CA VAL A 33 -3.38 10.28 8.20
C VAL A 33 -2.78 9.69 9.47
N LEU A 34 -3.13 10.25 10.64
CA LEU A 34 -2.66 9.76 11.95
C LEU A 34 -3.12 8.32 12.22
N GLY A 35 -4.35 7.98 11.85
CA GLY A 35 -4.85 6.60 11.94
C GLY A 35 -4.04 5.64 11.07
N GLY A 36 -3.66 6.07 9.87
CA GLY A 36 -2.75 5.32 9.00
C GLY A 36 -1.35 5.15 9.60
N CYS A 37 -0.76 6.21 10.15
CA CYS A 37 0.52 6.13 10.88
C CYS A 37 0.45 5.10 12.02
N ALA A 38 -0.58 5.18 12.87
CA ALA A 38 -0.77 4.25 13.98
C ALA A 38 -0.93 2.79 13.52
N ALA A 39 -1.62 2.55 12.40
CA ALA A 39 -1.75 1.21 11.84
C ALA A 39 -0.42 0.65 11.33
N VAL A 40 0.43 1.48 10.70
CA VAL A 40 1.76 1.09 10.26
C VAL A 40 2.68 0.80 11.44
N GLU A 41 2.65 1.62 12.50
CA GLU A 41 3.40 1.39 13.74
C GLU A 41 2.99 0.07 14.41
N GLU A 42 1.70 -0.21 14.53
CA GLU A 42 1.20 -1.47 15.09
C GLU A 42 1.61 -2.67 14.23
N ALA A 43 1.52 -2.57 12.90
CA ALA A 43 1.93 -3.66 12.02
C ALA A 43 3.44 -3.94 12.06
N ALA A 44 4.27 -2.90 12.20
CA ALA A 44 5.71 -3.07 12.43
C ALA A 44 5.99 -3.71 13.79
N LYS A 45 5.25 -3.32 14.84
CA LYS A 45 5.35 -3.91 16.17
C LYS A 45 4.94 -5.38 16.19
N ASN A 46 3.91 -5.76 15.43
CA ASN A 46 3.52 -7.16 15.23
C ASN A 46 4.68 -7.98 14.62
N ALA A 47 5.52 -7.34 13.80
CA ALA A 47 6.72 -7.95 13.22
C ALA A 47 7.94 -7.90 14.16
N GLY A 48 7.80 -7.34 15.36
CA GLY A 48 8.88 -7.20 16.34
C GLY A 48 9.75 -5.96 16.16
N HIS A 49 9.32 -4.99 15.34
CA HIS A 49 10.04 -3.73 15.10
C HIS A 49 9.35 -2.58 15.82
N ASP A 50 10.11 -1.85 16.64
CA ASP A 50 9.65 -0.61 17.26
C ASP A 50 10.02 0.57 16.34
N VAL A 51 9.02 1.13 15.66
CA VAL A 51 9.20 2.25 14.73
C VAL A 51 8.22 3.35 15.06
N GLN A 52 8.65 4.58 14.77
CA GLN A 52 7.81 5.75 14.87
C GLN A 52 7.61 6.32 13.46
N VAL A 53 6.36 6.40 13.03
CA VAL A 53 6.01 6.99 11.74
C VAL A 53 5.91 8.51 11.93
N PRO A 54 6.65 9.32 11.15
CA PRO A 54 6.54 10.76 11.26
C PRO A 54 5.11 11.25 11.00
N PHE A 55 4.68 12.25 11.76
CA PHE A 55 3.38 12.88 11.60
C PHE A 55 3.50 14.39 11.82
N SER A 56 3.07 15.16 10.82
CA SER A 56 2.98 16.61 10.90
C SER A 56 1.51 17.01 10.84
N PRO A 57 0.93 17.59 11.92
CA PRO A 57 -0.44 18.10 11.87
C PRO A 57 -0.53 19.36 11.01
N GLY A 58 -1.74 19.83 10.75
CA GLY A 58 -2.02 21.09 10.08
C GLY A 58 -2.95 20.97 8.87
N ARG A 59 -3.36 19.77 8.47
CA ARG A 59 -4.39 19.61 7.43
C ARG A 59 -5.72 20.17 7.93
N THR A 60 -6.56 20.61 7.00
CA THR A 60 -7.88 21.15 7.31
C THR A 60 -8.96 20.45 6.51
N ASP A 61 -10.19 20.48 7.03
CA ASP A 61 -11.34 19.85 6.38
C ASP A 61 -11.97 20.82 5.39
N ALA A 62 -11.87 20.52 4.09
CA ALA A 62 -12.55 21.29 3.04
C ALA A 62 -14.04 20.95 3.01
N SER A 63 -14.89 21.96 2.77
CA SER A 63 -16.34 21.78 2.69
C SER A 63 -16.79 21.33 1.29
N GLN A 64 -18.01 20.81 1.19
CA GLN A 64 -18.58 20.40 -0.10
C GLN A 64 -18.72 21.60 -1.05
N GLU A 65 -19.00 22.80 -0.53
CA GLU A 65 -19.11 24.03 -1.31
C GLU A 65 -17.77 24.51 -1.86
N GLN A 66 -16.66 24.06 -1.27
CA GLN A 66 -15.30 24.35 -1.75
C GLN A 66 -14.82 23.32 -2.78
N THR A 67 -15.65 22.32 -3.10
CA THR A 67 -15.27 21.15 -3.92
C THR A 67 -16.11 21.10 -5.20
N ASP A 68 -15.46 21.29 -6.35
CA ASP A 68 -16.07 21.06 -7.66
C ASP A 68 -15.99 19.57 -8.02
N VAL A 69 -17.12 18.87 -7.90
CA VAL A 69 -17.22 17.41 -8.09
C VAL A 69 -16.78 16.96 -9.48
N ASP A 70 -17.13 17.72 -10.52
CA ASP A 70 -16.79 17.37 -11.91
C ASP A 70 -15.28 17.47 -12.13
N SER A 71 -14.63 18.45 -11.49
CA SER A 71 -13.17 18.58 -11.55
C SER A 71 -12.44 17.46 -10.82
N PHE A 72 -13.02 16.87 -9.78
CA PHE A 72 -12.42 15.76 -9.03
C PHE A 72 -12.61 14.40 -9.71
N ALA A 73 -13.56 14.26 -10.63
CA ALA A 73 -13.81 13.00 -11.35
C ALA A 73 -12.58 12.48 -12.09
N VAL A 74 -11.70 13.37 -12.58
CA VAL A 74 -10.45 12.99 -13.26
C VAL A 74 -9.43 12.33 -12.32
N LEU A 75 -9.60 12.48 -11.00
CA LEU A 75 -8.73 11.89 -9.98
C LEU A 75 -9.21 10.50 -9.54
N GLU A 76 -10.35 10.01 -10.04
CA GLU A 76 -10.80 8.65 -9.78
C GLU A 76 -9.75 7.66 -10.33
N PRO A 77 -9.12 6.84 -9.47
CA PRO A 77 -8.16 5.87 -9.95
C PRO A 77 -8.90 4.75 -10.68
N THR A 78 -8.68 4.65 -11.98
CA THR A 78 -9.15 3.53 -12.82
C THR A 78 -8.19 2.33 -12.75
N ALA A 79 -6.96 2.57 -12.27
CA ALA A 79 -5.96 1.56 -11.94
C ALA A 79 -5.16 2.02 -10.70
N ASP A 80 -4.96 1.12 -9.75
CA ASP A 80 -4.20 1.36 -8.53
C ASP A 80 -3.51 0.07 -8.09
N GLY A 81 -2.29 -0.14 -8.58
CA GLY A 81 -1.51 -1.33 -8.28
C GLY A 81 -1.13 -1.49 -6.81
N PHE A 82 -1.07 -0.39 -6.04
CA PHE A 82 -0.80 -0.44 -4.60
C PHE A 82 -1.95 -1.11 -3.83
N ARG A 83 -3.19 -1.01 -4.33
CA ARG A 83 -4.36 -1.74 -3.80
C ARG A 83 -4.79 -2.93 -4.65
N ASN A 84 -3.95 -3.37 -5.59
CA ASN A 84 -4.23 -4.45 -6.55
C ASN A 84 -5.59 -4.28 -7.26
N TYR A 85 -5.86 -3.05 -7.71
CA TYR A 85 -7.14 -2.66 -8.31
C TYR A 85 -6.96 -2.25 -9.76
N LEU A 86 -7.83 -2.78 -10.61
CA LEU A 86 -7.86 -2.49 -12.04
C LEU A 86 -9.32 -2.50 -12.52
N GLN A 87 -9.79 -1.38 -13.06
CA GLN A 87 -11.05 -1.35 -13.81
C GLN A 87 -10.88 -2.04 -15.17
N LYS A 88 -12.00 -2.35 -15.83
CA LYS A 88 -11.96 -2.91 -17.18
C LYS A 88 -11.54 -1.85 -18.19
N ASP A 89 -11.23 -2.30 -19.41
CA ASP A 89 -11.07 -1.47 -20.60
C ASP A 89 -9.81 -0.58 -20.64
N HIS A 90 -8.72 -1.06 -20.04
CA HIS A 90 -7.38 -0.48 -20.24
C HIS A 90 -6.67 -1.11 -21.43
N GLU A 91 -6.07 -0.26 -22.28
CA GLU A 91 -5.22 -0.73 -23.40
C GLU A 91 -3.79 -1.05 -22.95
N LEU A 92 -3.31 -0.38 -21.90
CA LEU A 92 -1.99 -0.61 -21.31
C LEU A 92 -2.03 -1.78 -20.34
N SER A 93 -0.92 -2.50 -20.23
CA SER A 93 -0.78 -3.56 -19.22
C SER A 93 -0.74 -2.97 -17.81
N SER A 94 -1.19 -3.76 -16.84
CA SER A 94 -1.36 -3.29 -15.47
C SER A 94 -0.05 -2.88 -14.79
N GLU A 95 1.10 -3.43 -15.17
CA GLU A 95 2.41 -2.99 -14.71
C GLU A 95 2.84 -1.62 -15.29
N HIS A 96 2.40 -1.26 -16.50
CA HIS A 96 2.64 0.10 -17.02
C HIS A 96 1.82 1.13 -16.24
N LEU A 97 0.57 0.79 -15.94
CA LEU A 97 -0.31 1.65 -15.13
C LEU A 97 0.21 1.80 -13.68
N LEU A 98 0.82 0.75 -13.12
CA LEU A 98 1.52 0.84 -11.83
C LEU A 98 2.65 1.88 -11.88
N VAL A 99 3.51 1.81 -12.90
CA VAL A 99 4.65 2.73 -13.05
C VAL A 99 4.16 4.17 -13.25
N ASP A 100 3.11 4.37 -14.05
CA ASP A 100 2.48 5.68 -14.24
C ASP A 100 1.93 6.24 -12.91
N LYS A 101 1.24 5.40 -12.13
CA LYS A 101 0.76 5.79 -10.80
C LYS A 101 1.91 6.13 -9.84
N ALA A 102 2.98 5.35 -9.86
CA ALA A 102 4.16 5.61 -9.05
C ALA A 102 4.83 6.95 -9.43
N PHE A 103 4.89 7.25 -10.73
CA PHE A 103 5.37 8.53 -11.25
C PHE A 103 4.52 9.70 -10.76
N MET A 104 3.19 9.61 -10.83
CA MET A 104 2.29 10.64 -10.29
C MET A 104 2.46 10.86 -8.78
N LEU A 105 2.85 9.82 -8.04
CA LEU A 105 3.16 9.89 -6.60
C LEU A 105 4.63 10.27 -6.33
N THR A 106 5.40 10.64 -7.36
CA THR A 106 6.82 11.01 -7.29
C THR A 106 7.73 9.92 -6.69
N LEU A 107 7.32 8.66 -6.78
CA LEU A 107 8.04 7.53 -6.24
C LEU A 107 9.14 7.06 -7.19
N SER A 108 10.32 6.78 -6.63
CA SER A 108 11.37 6.02 -7.30
C SER A 108 11.03 4.53 -7.34
N ALA A 109 11.71 3.76 -8.19
CA ALA A 109 11.50 2.31 -8.27
C ALA A 109 11.70 1.58 -6.91
N PRO A 110 12.72 1.91 -6.08
CA PRO A 110 12.86 1.32 -4.74
C PRO A 110 11.73 1.69 -3.78
N GLU A 111 11.25 2.94 -3.80
CA GLU A 111 10.14 3.39 -2.95
C GLU A 111 8.82 2.71 -3.38
N MET A 112 8.55 2.64 -4.69
CA MET A 112 7.42 1.91 -5.25
C MET A 112 7.45 0.44 -4.82
N THR A 113 8.63 -0.20 -4.91
CA THR A 113 8.81 -1.60 -4.54
C THR A 113 8.53 -1.83 -3.07
N ALA A 114 9.14 -1.04 -2.17
CA ALA A 114 8.92 -1.13 -0.74
C ALA A 114 7.44 -0.92 -0.39
N LEU A 115 6.84 0.16 -0.91
CA LEU A 115 5.45 0.51 -0.66
C LEU A 115 4.49 -0.60 -1.10
N LEU A 116 4.65 -1.14 -2.32
CA LEU A 116 3.78 -2.20 -2.81
C LEU A 116 3.92 -3.49 -1.99
N GLY A 117 5.15 -3.94 -1.71
CA GLY A 117 5.39 -5.15 -0.92
C GLY A 117 4.79 -5.05 0.48
N GLY A 118 4.91 -3.89 1.13
CA GLY A 118 4.28 -3.65 2.43
C GLY A 118 2.76 -3.60 2.36
N MET A 119 2.20 -2.90 1.37
CA MET A 119 0.75 -2.83 1.20
C MET A 119 0.10 -4.20 0.99
N ARG A 120 0.81 -5.15 0.36
CA ARG A 120 0.37 -6.54 0.23
C ARG A 120 0.27 -7.26 1.57
N VAL A 121 1.33 -7.24 2.38
CA VAL A 121 1.31 -7.94 3.68
C VAL A 121 0.40 -7.26 4.70
N LEU A 122 0.14 -5.96 4.55
CA LEU A 122 -0.87 -5.23 5.32
C LEU A 122 -2.31 -5.48 4.85
N ASN A 123 -2.51 -6.32 3.83
CA ASN A 123 -3.82 -6.67 3.29
C ASN A 123 -4.64 -5.45 2.85
N ALA A 124 -3.98 -4.45 2.25
CA ALA A 124 -4.60 -3.19 1.83
C ALA A 124 -5.29 -3.27 0.46
N ASN A 125 -5.55 -4.48 -0.05
CA ASN A 125 -6.13 -4.70 -1.37
C ASN A 125 -7.60 -4.27 -1.44
N ALA A 126 -8.00 -3.78 -2.61
CA ALA A 126 -9.39 -3.46 -2.89
C ALA A 126 -10.27 -4.70 -2.76
N GLY A 127 -11.39 -4.58 -2.05
CA GLY A 127 -12.32 -5.68 -1.83
C GLY A 127 -11.75 -6.85 -1.03
N GLN A 128 -10.66 -6.65 -0.27
CA GLN A 128 -9.98 -7.71 0.49
C GLN A 128 -9.52 -8.87 -0.42
N SER A 129 -9.13 -8.56 -1.65
CA SER A 129 -8.57 -9.56 -2.57
C SER A 129 -7.28 -10.16 -2.02
N GLU A 130 -7.11 -11.47 -2.20
CA GLU A 130 -5.90 -12.20 -1.78
C GLU A 130 -4.74 -12.10 -2.78
N PHE A 131 -4.93 -11.42 -3.93
CA PHE A 131 -3.88 -11.29 -4.93
C PHE A 131 -2.64 -10.58 -4.38
N GLY A 132 -1.49 -11.27 -4.46
CA GLY A 132 -0.22 -10.71 -4.01
C GLY A 132 0.00 -10.76 -2.49
N VAL A 133 -0.97 -11.22 -1.70
CA VAL A 133 -0.85 -11.32 -0.23
C VAL A 133 -0.03 -12.56 0.12
N PHE A 134 1.25 -12.54 -0.21
CA PHE A 134 2.17 -13.67 -0.03
C PHE A 134 2.71 -13.71 1.40
N THR A 135 1.82 -13.95 2.36
CA THR A 135 2.15 -14.09 3.77
C THR A 135 1.06 -14.87 4.51
N ASP A 136 1.46 -15.64 5.52
CA ASP A 136 0.54 -16.31 6.45
C ASP A 136 0.25 -15.45 7.70
N ARG A 137 0.84 -14.25 7.78
CA ARG A 137 0.67 -13.28 8.87
C ARG A 137 0.22 -11.90 8.35
N PRO A 138 -0.97 -11.78 7.71
CA PRO A 138 -1.51 -10.49 7.33
C PRO A 138 -1.51 -9.47 8.47
N GLU A 139 -1.43 -8.19 8.13
CA GLU A 139 -1.37 -7.06 9.10
C GLU A 139 -0.07 -7.05 9.95
N THR A 140 0.95 -7.77 9.48
CA THR A 140 2.31 -7.79 10.07
C THR A 140 3.32 -7.30 9.03
N LEU A 141 3.95 -6.15 9.27
CA LEU A 141 4.80 -5.47 8.28
C LEU A 141 6.16 -6.16 8.15
N THR A 142 6.27 -7.03 7.14
CA THR A 142 7.41 -7.94 6.93
C THR A 142 7.78 -7.99 5.46
N ASN A 143 8.97 -8.51 5.15
CA ASN A 143 9.42 -8.69 3.77
C ASN A 143 8.89 -9.99 3.11
N ASP A 144 7.88 -10.65 3.70
CA ASP A 144 7.32 -11.93 3.25
C ASP A 144 6.90 -11.90 1.78
N PHE A 145 6.37 -10.77 1.29
CA PHE A 145 6.03 -10.61 -0.12
C PHE A 145 7.21 -10.96 -1.04
N PHE A 146 8.41 -10.44 -0.75
CA PHE A 146 9.59 -10.65 -1.57
C PHE A 146 10.17 -12.05 -1.37
N VAL A 147 10.21 -12.53 -0.13
CA VAL A 147 10.71 -13.88 0.19
C VAL A 147 9.90 -14.93 -0.58
N ASN A 148 8.57 -14.83 -0.54
CA ASN A 148 7.68 -15.80 -1.20
C ASN A 148 7.61 -15.61 -2.72
N LEU A 149 7.72 -14.38 -3.23
CA LEU A 149 7.78 -14.11 -4.67
C LEU A 149 9.03 -14.71 -5.31
N LEU A 150 10.18 -14.63 -4.62
CA LEU A 150 11.48 -15.07 -5.12
C LEU A 150 11.76 -16.55 -4.86
N ASP A 151 10.91 -17.23 -4.11
CA ASP A 151 11.02 -18.66 -3.83
C ASP A 151 10.86 -19.50 -5.11
N MET A 152 11.96 -20.12 -5.54
CA MET A 152 12.01 -20.97 -6.73
C MET A 152 11.23 -22.30 -6.59
N ALA A 153 10.85 -22.67 -5.37
CA ALA A 153 9.94 -23.78 -5.12
C ALA A 153 8.50 -23.46 -5.55
N THR A 154 8.17 -22.18 -5.77
CA THR A 154 6.87 -21.78 -6.33
C THR A 154 6.99 -21.61 -7.84
N GLU A 155 6.14 -22.31 -8.60
CA GLU A 155 5.99 -22.14 -10.05
C GLU A 155 4.74 -21.33 -10.35
N TRP A 156 4.90 -20.24 -11.12
CA TRP A 156 3.81 -19.35 -11.51
C TRP A 156 3.28 -19.71 -12.90
N LYS A 157 1.95 -19.81 -13.03
CA LYS A 157 1.27 -20.03 -14.31
C LYS A 157 0.11 -19.08 -14.46
N ALA A 158 -0.01 -18.46 -15.63
CA ALA A 158 -1.16 -17.63 -15.97
C ALA A 158 -2.44 -18.48 -15.99
N THR A 159 -3.53 -17.94 -15.47
CA THR A 159 -4.84 -18.61 -15.49
C THR A 159 -5.63 -18.34 -16.78
N SER A 160 -5.17 -17.40 -17.60
CA SER A 160 -5.78 -17.00 -18.86
C SER A 160 -4.75 -16.42 -19.83
N ASP A 161 -5.11 -16.37 -21.12
CA ASP A 161 -4.27 -15.80 -22.19
C ASP A 161 -4.00 -14.29 -22.01
N THR A 162 -4.81 -13.61 -21.20
CA THR A 162 -4.59 -12.19 -20.86
C THR A 162 -3.44 -11.98 -19.89
N GLU A 163 -2.95 -13.03 -19.22
CA GLU A 163 -1.82 -12.98 -18.28
C GLU A 163 -1.96 -11.89 -17.19
N GLU A 164 -3.19 -11.60 -16.77
CA GLU A 164 -3.46 -10.64 -15.69
C GLU A 164 -3.49 -11.31 -14.30
N VAL A 165 -3.77 -12.62 -14.28
CA VAL A 165 -3.90 -13.43 -13.06
C VAL A 165 -3.07 -14.70 -13.20
N PHE A 166 -2.41 -15.07 -12.10
CA PHE A 166 -1.49 -16.18 -12.01
C PHE A 166 -1.72 -17.00 -10.74
N GLU A 167 -1.58 -18.31 -10.87
CA GLU A 167 -1.51 -19.23 -9.76
C GLU A 167 -0.03 -19.58 -9.49
N GLY A 168 0.40 -19.40 -8.25
CA GLY A 168 1.67 -19.86 -7.73
C GLY A 168 1.48 -21.22 -7.05
N ARG A 169 2.05 -22.27 -7.62
CA ARG A 169 1.92 -23.65 -7.13
C ARG A 169 3.27 -24.19 -6.66
N ASP A 170 3.26 -25.01 -5.63
CA ASP A 170 4.46 -25.75 -5.22
C ASP A 170 4.96 -26.63 -6.38
N ARG A 171 6.24 -26.53 -6.72
CA ARG A 171 6.85 -27.22 -7.87
C ARG A 171 6.93 -28.74 -7.66
N GLY A 172 6.99 -29.21 -6.41
CA GLY A 172 7.06 -30.63 -6.06
C GLY A 172 5.70 -31.29 -5.99
N THR A 173 4.72 -30.65 -5.35
CA THR A 173 3.40 -31.23 -5.08
C THR A 173 2.31 -30.76 -6.04
N GLY A 174 2.48 -29.60 -6.68
CA GLY A 174 1.46 -28.93 -7.49
C GLY A 174 0.36 -28.23 -6.69
N GLU A 175 0.48 -28.19 -5.36
CA GLU A 175 -0.47 -27.54 -4.46
C GLU A 175 -0.50 -26.02 -4.70
N LEU A 176 -1.69 -25.43 -4.69
CA LEU A 176 -1.85 -23.98 -4.81
C LEU A 176 -1.35 -23.31 -3.53
N LYS A 177 -0.34 -22.45 -3.67
CA LYS A 177 0.19 -21.64 -2.55
C LYS A 177 -0.39 -20.24 -2.59
N TRP A 178 -0.34 -19.58 -3.75
CA TRP A 178 -0.62 -18.16 -3.87
C TRP A 178 -1.38 -17.82 -5.14
N ASN A 179 -2.12 -16.72 -5.10
CA ASN A 179 -2.69 -16.06 -6.26
C ASN A 179 -2.00 -14.71 -6.43
N GLY A 180 -1.53 -14.38 -7.63
CA GLY A 180 -0.88 -13.11 -7.94
C GLY A 180 -1.47 -12.48 -9.18
N SER A 181 -1.46 -11.15 -9.23
CA SER A 181 -1.72 -10.42 -10.47
C SER A 181 -0.42 -10.09 -11.19
N ARG A 182 -0.54 -9.56 -12.41
CA ARG A 182 0.59 -9.06 -13.20
C ARG A 182 1.39 -7.98 -12.44
N ILE A 183 0.70 -7.14 -11.67
CA ILE A 183 1.28 -6.11 -10.78
C ILE A 183 2.19 -6.74 -9.72
N ASP A 184 1.86 -7.93 -9.24
CA ASP A 184 2.66 -8.63 -8.22
C ASP A 184 3.88 -9.29 -8.84
N LEU A 185 3.67 -10.00 -9.97
CA LEU A 185 4.73 -10.79 -10.60
C LEU A 185 5.74 -9.97 -11.40
N VAL A 186 5.44 -8.71 -11.74
CA VAL A 186 6.41 -7.83 -12.41
C VAL A 186 7.69 -7.64 -11.58
N PHE A 187 7.59 -7.67 -10.25
CA PHE A 187 8.74 -7.59 -9.34
C PHE A 187 9.61 -8.85 -9.36
N GLY A 188 9.10 -9.97 -9.85
CA GLY A 188 9.86 -11.21 -10.04
C GLY A 188 10.41 -11.40 -11.45
N SER A 189 9.92 -10.62 -12.43
CA SER A 189 10.18 -10.82 -13.87
C SER A 189 10.98 -9.69 -14.53
N ASN A 190 10.72 -8.42 -14.20
CA ASN A 190 11.50 -7.30 -14.70
C ASN A 190 12.88 -7.30 -14.04
N SER A 191 13.96 -7.28 -14.83
CA SER A 191 15.32 -7.43 -14.30
C SER A 191 15.73 -6.37 -13.26
N GLU A 192 15.29 -5.12 -13.40
CA GLU A 192 15.61 -4.05 -12.45
C GLU A 192 14.76 -4.16 -11.18
N LEU A 193 13.45 -4.38 -11.32
CA LEU A 193 12.57 -4.56 -10.15
C LEU A 193 12.93 -5.83 -9.38
N ARG A 194 13.33 -6.89 -10.07
CA ARG A 194 13.82 -8.12 -9.46
C ARG A 194 15.07 -7.89 -8.63
N ALA A 195 16.02 -7.11 -9.13
CA ALA A 195 17.22 -6.77 -8.36
C ALA A 195 16.86 -6.03 -7.05
N ILE A 196 15.85 -5.15 -7.08
CA ILE A 196 15.36 -4.46 -5.87
C ILE A 196 14.63 -5.45 -4.95
N ALA A 197 13.79 -6.33 -5.51
CA ALA A 197 13.09 -7.35 -4.76
C ALA A 197 14.07 -8.30 -4.04
N GLU A 198 15.17 -8.68 -4.68
CA GLU A 198 16.22 -9.53 -4.10
C GLU A 198 16.90 -8.84 -2.90
N VAL A 199 17.08 -7.51 -2.95
CA VAL A 199 17.56 -6.75 -1.78
C VAL A 199 16.57 -6.84 -0.63
N TYR A 200 15.27 -6.63 -0.86
CA TYR A 200 14.28 -6.70 0.23
C TYR A 200 13.98 -8.14 0.69
N GLY A 201 14.13 -9.13 -0.18
CA GLY A 201 13.92 -10.55 0.12
C GLY A 201 15.13 -11.25 0.76
N SER A 202 16.23 -10.53 1.00
CA SER A 202 17.41 -11.08 1.68
C SER A 202 17.16 -11.28 3.18
N ASP A 203 17.81 -12.28 3.78
CA ASP A 203 17.62 -12.69 5.19
C ASP A 203 17.88 -11.56 6.21
N ASP A 204 18.75 -10.60 5.88
CA ASP A 204 19.12 -9.47 6.74
C ASP A 204 18.36 -8.17 6.41
N ALA A 205 17.39 -8.22 5.49
CA ALA A 205 16.77 -7.03 4.92
C ALA A 205 15.47 -6.59 5.59
N GLU A 206 14.86 -7.39 6.48
CA GLU A 206 13.54 -7.08 7.06
C GLU A 206 13.50 -5.71 7.75
N GLN A 207 14.50 -5.38 8.58
CA GLN A 207 14.58 -4.07 9.24
C GLN A 207 14.76 -2.92 8.23
N LYS A 208 15.55 -3.14 7.18
CA LYS A 208 15.73 -2.17 6.08
C LYS A 208 14.40 -1.97 5.35
N PHE A 209 13.70 -3.05 5.04
CA PHE A 209 12.40 -3.02 4.39
C PHE A 209 11.39 -2.22 5.21
N VAL A 210 11.25 -2.49 6.52
CA VAL A 210 10.32 -1.76 7.40
C VAL A 210 10.62 -0.26 7.38
N ARG A 211 11.88 0.13 7.53
CA ARG A 211 12.28 1.55 7.50
C ARG A 211 11.97 2.20 6.14
N ASP A 212 12.30 1.53 5.05
CA ASP A 212 12.14 2.08 3.71
C ASP A 212 10.64 2.13 3.32
N PHE A 213 9.82 1.19 3.80
CA PHE A 213 8.35 1.27 3.72
C PHE A 213 7.80 2.47 4.48
N VAL A 214 8.22 2.67 5.74
CA VAL A 214 7.78 3.82 6.55
C VAL A 214 8.17 5.14 5.89
N ALA A 215 9.36 5.23 5.32
CA ALA A 215 9.81 6.42 4.60
C ALA A 215 8.97 6.69 3.34
N ALA A 216 8.66 5.64 2.56
CA ALA A 216 7.78 5.78 1.38
C ALA A 216 6.35 6.16 1.78
N TRP A 217 5.81 5.58 2.86
CA TRP A 217 4.51 5.93 3.42
C TRP A 217 4.45 7.41 3.82
N ASP A 218 5.39 7.86 4.65
CA ASP A 218 5.46 9.26 5.11
C ASP A 218 5.58 10.24 3.94
N LYS A 219 6.40 9.91 2.92
CA LYS A 219 6.50 10.68 1.68
C LYS A 219 5.14 10.84 1.01
N VAL A 220 4.42 9.74 0.76
CA VAL A 220 3.09 9.78 0.11
C VAL A 220 2.10 10.60 0.93
N MET A 221 2.11 10.46 2.26
CA MET A 221 1.22 11.19 3.14
C MET A 221 1.45 12.70 3.11
N ASN A 222 2.65 13.17 2.74
CA ASN A 222 3.00 14.59 2.75
C ASN A 222 3.14 15.22 1.34
N LEU A 223 2.74 14.55 0.26
CA LEU A 223 2.85 15.08 -1.11
C LEU A 223 2.07 16.39 -1.35
N ASP A 224 1.04 16.67 -0.56
CA ASP A 224 0.21 17.88 -0.65
C ASP A 224 0.56 18.96 0.39
N ARG A 225 1.56 18.71 1.24
CA ARG A 225 1.93 19.59 2.38
C ARG A 225 2.86 20.73 1.98
N PHE A 226 2.43 21.50 0.99
CA PHE A 226 3.14 22.71 0.53
C PHE A 226 3.18 23.82 1.59
N ASP A 227 2.39 23.72 2.66
CA ASP A 227 2.43 24.62 3.81
C ASP A 227 3.68 24.43 4.69
N LEU A 228 4.35 23.28 4.57
CA LEU A 228 5.56 22.94 5.34
C LEU A 228 6.87 23.20 4.56
N SER A 229 6.77 23.56 3.27
CA SER A 229 7.90 23.76 2.35
C SER A 229 8.32 25.22 2.20
#